data_AF-A0A2K3MDR1-F1
#
_entry.id   AF-A0A2K3MDR1-F1
#
_cell.length_a   1.000
_cell.length_b   1.000
_cell.length_c   1.000
_cell.angle_alpha   90.00
_cell.angle_beta   90.00
_cell.angle_gamma   90.00
#
_symmetry.space_group_name_H-M   'P 1'
#
loop_
_entity.id
_entity.type
_entity.pdbx_description
1 polymer ?
#
loop_
_entity_poly.entity_id
_entity_poly.type
_entity_poly.pdbx_seq_one_letter_code
_entity_poly.pdbx_strand_id
1 'polypeptide(L)'
;NLLAHAPHLFSCGIARSGAYNRTLTPFGFQNEDRTLWEATNTYVEMSPFMSANKIKKPILLIHGEEDNNSGTLTMQSERFFDALKGHGALCRLVILPFESHIYSARESIMHLLWETGRWLHKYCVSNTSDAGEDHDTVTVKEITDHHDVLH
;
A
#
# COMPACT_ATOMS: atom_id res chain seq x y z
N ASN A 1 -4.77 -5.28 7.67
CA ASN A 1 -4.13 -6.20 8.61
C ASN A 1 -2.99 -6.99 7.98
N LEU A 2 -3.23 -7.68 6.85
CA LEU A 2 -2.22 -8.48 6.15
C LEU A 2 -0.89 -7.75 5.91
N LEU A 3 -0.93 -6.49 5.45
CA LEU A 3 0.29 -5.71 5.19
C LEU A 3 1.15 -5.47 6.44
N ALA A 4 0.55 -5.48 7.63
CA ALA A 4 1.26 -5.32 8.90
C ALA A 4 1.87 -6.63 9.42
N HIS A 5 1.25 -7.78 9.11
CA HIS A 5 1.61 -9.09 9.69
C HIS A 5 2.37 -10.01 8.72
N ALA A 6 2.25 -9.81 7.41
CA ALA A 6 2.95 -10.59 6.39
C ALA A 6 3.57 -9.66 5.31
N PRO A 7 4.41 -8.68 5.68
CA PRO A 7 4.90 -7.66 4.74
C PRO A 7 5.78 -8.23 3.62
N HIS A 8 6.37 -9.42 3.78
CA HIS A 8 7.21 -10.05 2.77
C HIS A 8 6.42 -10.60 1.58
N LEU A 9 5.10 -10.80 1.72
CA LEU A 9 4.24 -11.32 0.66
C LEU A 9 3.70 -10.24 -0.28
N PHE A 10 3.82 -8.96 0.09
CA PHE A 10 3.15 -7.86 -0.62
C PHE A 10 4.12 -6.74 -0.99
N SER A 11 4.04 -6.26 -2.23
CA SER A 11 4.81 -5.10 -2.70
C SER A 11 4.20 -3.79 -2.22
N CYS A 12 2.87 -3.67 -2.23
CA CYS A 12 2.11 -2.52 -1.73
C CYS A 12 0.72 -2.93 -1.26
N GLY A 13 -0.01 -2.01 -0.62
CA GLY A 13 -1.41 -2.17 -0.24
C GLY A 13 -2.31 -1.10 -0.83
N ILE A 14 -3.57 -1.46 -1.06
CA ILE A 14 -4.65 -0.53 -1.42
C ILE A 14 -5.83 -0.88 -0.51
N ALA A 15 -6.29 0.08 0.28
CA ALA A 15 -7.40 -0.08 1.21
C ALA A 15 -8.47 0.97 0.93
N ARG A 16 -9.72 0.53 0.85
CA ARG A 16 -10.89 1.36 0.51
C ARG A 16 -11.91 1.26 1.62
N SER A 17 -12.50 2.39 2.00
CA SER A 17 -13.61 2.47 2.96
C SER A 17 -13.43 1.57 4.20
N GLY A 18 -12.23 1.58 4.81
CA GLY A 18 -11.82 0.57 5.78
C GLY A 18 -12.12 0.93 7.24
N ALA A 19 -12.48 -0.08 8.04
CA ALA A 19 -12.57 0.01 9.49
C ALA A 19 -11.18 -0.29 10.11
N TYR A 20 -10.32 0.74 10.20
CA TYR A 20 -8.93 0.55 10.65
C TYR A 20 -8.79 0.48 12.18
N ASN A 21 -9.67 1.15 12.91
CA ASN A 21 -9.75 1.10 14.36
C ASN A 21 -11.13 0.59 14.82
N ARG A 22 -11.18 -0.67 15.26
CA ARG A 22 -12.40 -1.32 15.75
C ARG A 22 -12.84 -0.84 17.13
N THR A 23 -11.98 -0.14 17.89
CA THR A 23 -12.40 0.41 19.18
C THR A 23 -13.47 1.49 19.04
N LEU A 24 -13.65 2.04 17.82
CA LEU A 24 -14.72 2.97 17.48
C LEU A 24 -16.08 2.30 17.23
N THR A 25 -16.13 0.96 17.19
CA THR A 25 -17.35 0.14 17.10
C THR A 25 -17.47 -0.79 18.32
N PRO A 26 -17.68 -0.27 19.54
CA PRO A 26 -17.43 -1.01 20.78
C PRO A 26 -18.46 -2.10 21.14
N PHE A 27 -19.57 -2.20 20.40
CA PHE A 27 -20.68 -3.13 20.69
C PHE A 27 -20.81 -4.23 19.62
N GLY A 28 -19.70 -4.86 19.30
CA GLY A 28 -19.59 -5.87 18.25
C GLY A 28 -19.34 -5.31 16.85
N PHE A 29 -18.93 -6.18 15.93
CA PHE A 29 -18.82 -5.90 14.49
C PHE A 29 -18.82 -7.19 13.68
N GLN A 30 -19.47 -7.19 12.51
CA GLN A 30 -19.52 -8.35 11.60
C GLN A 30 -19.96 -9.66 12.31
N ASN A 31 -19.00 -10.50 12.71
CA ASN A 31 -19.19 -11.80 13.37
C ASN A 31 -18.70 -11.81 14.83
N GLU A 32 -18.36 -10.65 15.38
CA GLU A 32 -17.99 -10.49 16.79
C GLU A 32 -19.19 -9.89 17.53
N ASP A 33 -19.86 -10.72 18.33
CA ASP A 33 -21.03 -10.33 19.12
C ASP A 33 -20.63 -9.81 20.51
N ARG A 34 -19.38 -10.07 20.95
CA ARG A 34 -18.87 -9.60 22.24
C ARG A 34 -18.49 -8.12 22.14
N THR A 35 -18.64 -7.41 23.25
CA THR A 35 -18.24 -6.01 23.35
C THR A 35 -16.71 -5.85 23.39
N LEU A 36 -16.24 -4.62 23.18
CA LEU A 36 -14.83 -4.27 23.28
C LEU A 36 -14.21 -4.74 24.61
N TRP A 37 -14.93 -4.66 25.72
CA TRP A 37 -14.43 -5.03 27.05
C TRP A 37 -14.39 -6.54 27.30
N GLU A 38 -15.24 -7.30 26.62
CA GLU A 38 -15.29 -8.76 26.70
C GLU A 38 -14.26 -9.42 25.78
N ALA A 39 -13.94 -8.77 24.65
CA ALA A 39 -13.05 -9.29 23.61
C ALA A 39 -11.94 -8.31 23.21
N THR A 40 -11.36 -7.59 24.17
CA THR A 40 -10.34 -6.56 23.93
C THR A 40 -9.23 -6.99 22.98
N ASN A 41 -8.70 -8.21 23.16
CA ASN A 41 -7.62 -8.73 22.32
C ASN A 41 -8.05 -8.84 20.85
N THR A 42 -9.26 -9.37 20.59
CA THR A 42 -9.80 -9.50 19.23
C THR A 42 -9.95 -8.12 18.57
N TYR A 43 -10.45 -7.14 19.31
CA TYR A 43 -10.55 -5.77 18.82
C TYR A 43 -9.20 -5.15 18.45
N VAL A 44 -8.18 -5.36 19.28
CA VAL A 44 -6.81 -4.88 19.04
C VAL A 44 -6.20 -5.58 17.83
N GLU A 45 -6.28 -6.90 17.75
CA GLU A 45 -5.73 -7.71 16.65
C GLU A 45 -6.40 -7.40 15.32
N MET A 46 -7.71 -7.13 15.32
CA MET A 46 -8.48 -6.79 14.12
C MET A 46 -8.36 -5.32 13.71
N SER A 47 -7.63 -4.50 14.47
CA SER A 47 -7.42 -3.07 14.20
C SER A 47 -6.03 -2.80 13.60
N PRO A 48 -5.89 -2.66 12.26
CA PRO A 48 -4.63 -2.24 11.63
C PRO A 48 -4.03 -0.98 12.24
N PHE A 49 -4.87 -0.09 12.78
CA PHE A 49 -4.46 1.11 13.50
C PHE A 49 -3.50 0.80 14.66
N MET A 50 -3.73 -0.28 15.40
CA MET A 50 -2.88 -0.70 16.52
C MET A 50 -1.50 -1.23 16.09
N SER A 51 -1.35 -1.55 14.80
CA SER A 51 -0.09 -2.01 14.21
C SER A 51 0.43 -1.06 13.13
N ALA A 52 -0.01 0.21 13.12
CA ALA A 52 0.40 1.19 12.11
C ALA A 52 1.93 1.37 12.05
N ASN A 53 2.62 1.31 13.19
CA ASN A 53 4.08 1.39 13.30
C ASN A 53 4.83 0.27 12.55
N LYS A 54 4.19 -0.89 12.36
CA LYS A 54 4.76 -2.05 11.64
C LYS A 54 4.59 -1.95 10.13
N ILE A 55 3.70 -1.10 9.64
CA ILE A 55 3.44 -0.95 8.21
C ILE A 55 4.55 -0.09 7.60
N LYS A 56 5.40 -0.72 6.79
CA LYS A 56 6.49 -0.04 6.06
C LYS A 56 6.33 -0.08 4.54
N LYS A 57 5.45 -0.93 4.04
CA LYS A 57 5.15 -1.03 2.60
C LYS A 57 4.29 0.14 2.14
N PRO A 58 4.43 0.59 0.88
CA PRO A 58 3.55 1.58 0.28
C PRO A 58 2.08 1.22 0.47
N ILE A 59 1.27 2.14 1.03
CA ILE A 59 -0.18 1.96 1.15
C ILE A 59 -0.98 3.15 0.58
N LEU A 60 -1.96 2.84 -0.27
CA LEU A 60 -2.96 3.77 -0.75
C LEU A 60 -4.25 3.59 0.03
N LEU A 61 -4.75 4.67 0.60
CA LEU A 61 -6.05 4.73 1.28
C LEU A 61 -7.00 5.55 0.43
N ILE A 62 -8.20 5.04 0.20
CA ILE A 62 -9.27 5.74 -0.55
C ILE A 62 -10.56 5.67 0.26
N HIS A 63 -11.27 6.79 0.36
CA HIS A 63 -12.49 6.87 1.15
C HIS A 63 -13.47 7.89 0.56
N GLY A 64 -14.76 7.65 0.73
CA GLY A 64 -15.78 8.67 0.47
C GLY A 64 -15.76 9.74 1.56
N GLU A 65 -15.98 11.00 1.20
CA GLU A 65 -16.05 12.09 2.18
C GLU A 65 -17.24 11.93 3.14
N GLU A 66 -18.38 11.48 2.61
CA GLU A 66 -19.66 11.36 3.30
C GLU A 66 -19.98 9.89 3.64
N ASP A 67 -18.96 9.08 3.98
CA ASP A 67 -19.21 7.71 4.46
C ASP A 67 -20.00 7.76 5.78
N ASN A 68 -21.27 7.37 5.69
CA ASN A 68 -22.22 7.38 6.79
C ASN A 68 -22.35 6.01 7.47
N ASN A 69 -21.55 5.01 7.05
CA ASN A 69 -21.49 3.73 7.72
C ASN A 69 -20.79 3.88 9.06
N SER A 70 -21.49 3.54 10.15
CA SER A 70 -21.02 3.73 11.53
C SER A 70 -19.69 3.04 11.81
N GLY A 71 -19.37 1.96 11.10
CA GLY A 71 -18.11 1.23 11.26
C GLY A 71 -16.93 1.76 10.46
N THR A 72 -17.16 2.59 9.46
CA THR A 72 -16.12 3.00 8.50
C THR A 72 -16.08 4.49 8.26
N LEU A 73 -16.75 5.33 9.06
CA LEU A 73 -16.70 6.80 8.97
C LEU A 73 -15.35 7.33 8.49
N THR A 74 -15.37 8.35 7.63
CA THR A 74 -14.20 8.92 6.94
C THR A 74 -12.99 9.14 7.85
N MET A 75 -13.23 9.55 9.11
CA MET A 75 -12.20 9.75 10.14
C MET A 75 -11.29 8.52 10.35
N GLN A 76 -11.78 7.30 10.09
CA GLN A 76 -10.99 6.07 10.16
C GLN A 76 -9.77 6.17 9.26
N SER A 77 -9.95 6.62 8.01
CA SER A 77 -8.84 6.78 7.06
C SER A 77 -7.96 7.96 7.40
N GLU A 78 -8.54 9.08 7.83
CA GLU A 78 -7.78 10.27 8.21
C GLU A 78 -6.83 9.96 9.36
N ARG A 79 -7.36 9.38 10.46
CA ARG A 79 -6.55 9.03 11.62
C ARG A 79 -5.54 7.95 11.31
N PHE A 80 -5.90 6.94 10.53
CA PHE A 80 -4.95 5.90 10.14
C PHE A 80 -3.84 6.45 9.24
N PHE A 81 -4.16 7.36 8.31
CA PHE A 81 -3.18 8.08 7.50
C PHE A 81 -2.21 8.88 8.37
N ASP A 82 -2.71 9.65 9.33
CA ASP A 82 -1.87 10.42 10.26
C ASP A 82 -0.91 9.51 11.04
N ALA A 83 -1.40 8.37 11.54
CA ALA A 83 -0.59 7.39 12.25
C ALA A 83 0.50 6.77 11.36
N LEU A 84 0.15 6.39 10.12
CA LEU A 84 1.09 5.87 9.14
C LEU A 84 2.18 6.90 8.79
N LYS A 85 1.76 8.13 8.51
CA LYS A 85 2.65 9.25 8.19
C LYS A 85 3.58 9.57 9.35
N GLY A 86 3.05 9.60 10.58
CA GLY A 86 3.84 9.80 11.80
C GLY A 86 4.91 8.73 12.04
N HIS A 87 4.68 7.51 11.56
CA HIS A 87 5.65 6.40 11.62
C HIS A 87 6.53 6.26 10.36
N GLY A 88 6.49 7.24 9.46
CA GLY A 88 7.32 7.29 8.25
C GLY A 88 6.94 6.27 7.18
N ALA A 89 5.72 5.74 7.21
CA ALA A 89 5.24 4.85 6.16
C ALA A 89 5.03 5.65 4.86
N LEU A 90 5.33 5.03 3.72
CA LEU A 90 4.96 5.60 2.42
C LEU A 90 3.44 5.42 2.25
N CYS A 91 2.68 6.49 2.44
CA CYS A 91 1.23 6.44 2.34
C CYS A 91 0.65 7.60 1.51
N ARG A 92 -0.52 7.35 0.91
CA ARG A 92 -1.35 8.36 0.25
C ARG A 92 -2.80 8.17 0.69
N LEU A 93 -3.48 9.28 0.96
CA LEU A 93 -4.91 9.32 1.24
C LEU A 93 -5.61 10.07 0.10
N VAL A 94 -6.67 9.48 -0.43
CA VAL A 94 -7.58 10.08 -1.41
C VAL A 94 -8.96 10.10 -0.81
N ILE A 95 -9.53 11.30 -0.67
CA ILE A 95 -10.93 11.51 -0.27
C ILE A 95 -11.72 11.83 -1.54
N LEU A 96 -12.82 11.11 -1.75
CA LEU A 96 -13.75 11.30 -2.85
C LEU A 96 -14.92 12.18 -2.37
N PRO A 97 -15.01 13.44 -2.82
CA PRO A 97 -16.08 14.36 -2.39
C PRO A 97 -17.46 13.83 -2.75
N PHE A 98 -18.45 14.09 -1.88
CA PHE A 98 -19.86 13.69 -2.06
C PHE A 98 -20.12 12.17 -2.21
N GLU A 99 -19.10 11.34 -2.04
CA GLU A 99 -19.26 9.89 -2.05
C GLU A 99 -19.42 9.34 -0.64
N SER A 100 -20.28 8.33 -0.50
CA SER A 100 -20.49 7.62 0.76
C SER A 100 -19.64 6.35 0.85
N HIS A 101 -20.11 5.33 1.57
CA HIS A 101 -19.38 4.06 1.73
C HIS A 101 -19.08 3.38 0.38
N ILE A 102 -20.08 3.38 -0.50
CA ILE A 102 -20.02 2.87 -1.88
C ILE A 102 -19.94 4.07 -2.82
N TYR A 103 -19.03 3.99 -3.79
CA TYR A 103 -18.83 5.07 -4.75
C TYR A 103 -19.75 4.88 -5.96
N SER A 104 -20.44 5.94 -6.38
CA SER A 104 -21.48 5.87 -7.41
C SER A 104 -21.24 6.79 -8.61
N ALA A 105 -20.68 7.97 -8.41
CA ALA A 105 -20.44 8.89 -9.50
C ALA A 105 -19.37 8.33 -10.44
N ARG A 106 -19.61 8.49 -11.75
CA ARG A 106 -18.71 7.99 -12.78
C ARG A 106 -17.31 8.60 -12.63
N GLU A 107 -17.25 9.88 -12.32
CA GLU A 107 -16.02 10.64 -12.09
C GLU A 107 -15.23 10.05 -10.92
N SER A 108 -15.89 9.79 -9.79
CA SER A 108 -15.29 9.18 -8.61
C SER A 108 -14.73 7.79 -8.90
N ILE A 109 -15.49 6.97 -9.63
CA ILE A 109 -15.04 5.64 -10.06
C ILE A 109 -13.82 5.74 -10.99
N MET A 110 -13.83 6.66 -11.94
CA MET A 110 -12.70 6.86 -12.85
C MET A 110 -11.45 7.34 -12.10
N HIS A 111 -11.62 8.24 -11.13
CA HIS A 111 -10.52 8.71 -10.29
C HIS A 111 -9.97 7.59 -9.41
N LEU A 112 -10.84 6.76 -8.81
CA LEU A 112 -10.45 5.55 -8.07
C LEU A 112 -9.57 4.63 -8.92
N LEU A 113 -10.02 4.31 -10.15
CA LEU A 113 -9.29 3.44 -11.07
C LEU A 113 -7.95 4.07 -11.46
N TRP A 114 -7.92 5.37 -11.71
CA TRP A 114 -6.70 6.09 -12.05
C TRP A 114 -5.68 6.06 -10.91
N GLU A 115 -6.09 6.38 -9.67
CA GLU A 115 -5.21 6.33 -8.49
C GLU A 115 -4.68 4.91 -8.27
N THR A 116 -5.56 3.90 -8.35
CA THR A 116 -5.23 2.49 -8.20
C THR A 116 -4.22 2.04 -9.26
N GLY A 117 -4.47 2.33 -10.53
CA GLY A 117 -3.59 1.95 -11.64
C GLY A 117 -2.20 2.59 -11.53
N ARG A 118 -2.13 3.88 -11.20
CA ARG A 118 -0.85 4.58 -10.98
C ARG A 118 -0.10 4.05 -9.78
N TRP A 119 -0.80 3.69 -8.71
CA TRP A 119 -0.19 3.11 -7.51
C TRP A 119 0.44 1.75 -7.80
N LEU A 120 -0.31 0.85 -8.44
CA LEU A 120 0.19 -0.47 -8.85
C LEU A 120 1.35 -0.34 -9.83
N HIS A 121 1.24 0.52 -10.84
CA HIS A 121 2.34 0.74 -11.79
C HIS A 121 3.62 1.19 -11.08
N LYS A 122 3.51 2.04 -10.05
CA LYS A 122 4.68 2.58 -9.34
C LYS A 122 5.32 1.60 -8.37
N TYR A 123 4.54 0.72 -7.72
CA TYR A 123 5.03 -0.08 -6.59
C TYR A 123 4.92 -1.60 -6.79
N CYS A 124 4.21 -2.09 -7.82
CA CYS A 124 4.12 -3.53 -8.14
C CYS A 124 4.95 -3.92 -9.36
N VAL A 125 5.28 -2.98 -10.25
CA VAL A 125 6.11 -3.28 -11.42
C VAL A 125 7.56 -3.33 -10.95
N SER A 126 8.12 -4.54 -10.89
CA SER A 126 9.56 -4.73 -10.80
C SER A 126 10.22 -4.06 -12.01
N ASN A 127 11.21 -3.21 -11.79
CA ASN A 127 12.19 -2.94 -12.84
C ASN A 127 12.89 -4.28 -13.13
N THR A 128 12.40 -5.04 -14.10
CA THR A 128 13.10 -6.18 -14.70
C THR A 128 14.31 -5.73 -15.53
N SER A 129 14.98 -4.67 -15.09
CA SER A 129 16.14 -4.07 -15.75
C SER A 129 17.46 -4.41 -15.04
N ASP A 130 17.42 -4.95 -13.83
CA ASP A 130 18.64 -5.32 -13.07
C ASP A 130 18.98 -6.82 -13.15
N ALA A 131 18.42 -7.54 -14.13
CA ALA A 131 18.79 -8.93 -14.41
C ALA A 131 19.42 -9.02 -15.81
N GLY A 132 20.70 -8.60 -15.91
CA GLY A 132 21.56 -8.94 -17.05
C GLY A 132 22.32 -7.76 -17.67
N GLU A 133 23.19 -7.11 -16.90
CA GLU A 133 24.40 -6.49 -17.48
C GLU A 133 25.61 -7.29 -16.99
N ASP A 134 25.84 -8.45 -17.63
CA ASP A 134 27.14 -9.11 -17.58
C ASP A 134 28.05 -8.33 -18.53
N HIS A 135 28.87 -7.46 -17.96
CA HIS A 135 29.82 -6.64 -18.70
C HIS A 135 31.05 -7.49 -19.04
N ASP A 136 30.90 -8.40 -20.01
CA ASP A 136 32.04 -9.13 -20.60
C ASP A 136 32.90 -8.16 -21.41
N THR A 137 33.86 -7.56 -20.72
CA THR A 137 34.98 -6.83 -21.33
C THR A 137 35.98 -7.85 -21.87
N VAL A 138 35.70 -8.37 -23.07
CA VAL A 138 36.70 -9.14 -23.81
C VAL A 138 37.79 -8.20 -24.28
N THR A 139 38.97 -8.40 -23.71
CA THR A 139 40.23 -7.70 -23.96
C THR A 139 40.61 -7.87 -25.44
N VAL A 140 40.71 -6.77 -26.18
CA VAL A 140 41.28 -6.75 -27.54
C VAL A 140 42.76 -7.08 -27.42
N LYS A 141 43.16 -8.27 -27.91
CA LYS A 141 44.59 -8.58 -28.15
C LYS A 141 45.02 -7.84 -29.41
N GLU A 142 45.93 -6.88 -29.24
CA GLU A 142 46.73 -6.33 -30.32
C GLU A 142 47.48 -7.48 -31.03
N ILE A 143 47.29 -7.59 -32.34
CA ILE A 143 48.13 -8.40 -33.22
C ILE A 143 49.19 -7.45 -33.78
N THR A 144 50.40 -7.53 -33.23
CA THR A 144 51.61 -6.95 -33.82
C THR A 144 52.09 -7.87 -34.93
N ASP A 145 51.81 -7.52 -36.19
CA ASP A 145 52.50 -8.12 -37.33
C ASP A 145 53.80 -7.35 -37.56
N HIS A 146 54.91 -7.98 -37.18
CA HIS A 146 56.26 -7.53 -37.49
C HIS A 146 56.52 -7.69 -38.98
N HIS A 147 56.59 -6.58 -39.69
CA HIS A 147 57.25 -6.50 -40.99
C HIS A 147 58.76 -6.69 -40.78
N ASP A 148 59.27 -7.88 -41.13
CA ASP A 148 60.70 -8.06 -41.41
C ASP A 148 60.99 -7.67 -42.87
N VAL A 149 62.06 -6.89 -42.99
CA VAL A 149 62.60 -6.27 -44.21
C VAL A 149 63.87 -7.03 -44.61
N LEU A 150 63.96 -7.40 -45.89
CA LEU A 150 65.17 -7.66 -46.70
C LEU A 150 66.33 -8.49 -46.09
N HIS A 151 66.54 -9.71 -46.60
CA HIS A 151 67.65 -10.00 -47.53
C HIS A 151 67.55 -11.41 -48.15
#